data_AF-A0A3G9G6U7-F1
#
_entry.id   AF-A0A3G9G6U7-F1
#
_cell.length_a   1.000
_cell.length_b   1.000
_cell.length_c   1.000
_cell.angle_alpha   90.00
_cell.angle_beta   90.00
_cell.angle_gamma   90.00
#
_symmetry.space_group_name_H-M   'P 1'
#
loop_
_entity.id
_entity.type
_entity.pdbx_description
1 polymer ?
#
loop_
_entity_poly.entity_id
_entity_poly.type
_entity_poly.pdbx_seq_one_letter_code
_entity_poly.pdbx_strand_id
1 'polypeptide(L)'
;MTVPATRTKLSDTTIIPIVNYLLLFFLIVGGISGVIAITLIYLFQDDAPDWLKTHYAFQKKTFWVGIGAFVPLVVLLTSPVMSSVVLGGIVLILVFALFLWIVGRCTMGFNHVFHKRPIPNPKSWLV
;
A
#
# COMPACT_ATOMS: atom_id res chain seq x y z
N MET A 1 13.65 -40.99 20.78
CA MET A 1 14.12 -39.59 20.70
C MET A 1 14.18 -39.19 19.22
N THR A 2 14.05 -37.88 18.95
CA THR A 2 14.23 -37.15 17.68
C THR A 2 13.10 -37.19 16.64
N VAL A 3 12.30 -36.12 16.62
CA VAL A 3 11.51 -35.70 15.45
C VAL A 3 12.46 -35.16 14.37
N PRO A 4 12.49 -35.65 13.11
CA PRO A 4 13.33 -35.02 12.09
C PRO A 4 12.62 -34.62 10.77
N ALA A 5 13.01 -33.43 10.31
CA ALA A 5 13.03 -32.87 8.94
C ALA A 5 11.73 -32.49 8.20
N THR A 6 10.53 -32.90 8.59
CA THR A 6 9.31 -32.46 7.86
C THR A 6 9.01 -30.96 8.01
N ARG A 7 9.70 -30.30 8.95
CA ARG A 7 9.52 -28.88 9.28
C ARG A 7 10.51 -27.95 8.57
N THR A 8 11.29 -28.44 7.60
CA THR A 8 12.50 -27.74 7.17
C THR A 8 12.57 -27.66 5.65
N LYS A 9 12.44 -26.42 5.14
CA LYS A 9 12.75 -25.95 3.79
C LYS A 9 11.70 -26.28 2.74
N LEU A 10 10.84 -25.34 2.34
CA LEU A 10 11.08 -24.10 1.58
C LEU A 10 10.28 -24.27 0.26
N SER A 11 9.87 -23.17 -0.36
CA SER A 11 9.28 -23.10 -1.70
C SER A 11 7.82 -23.54 -1.81
N ASP A 12 6.93 -22.81 -1.14
CA ASP A 12 5.68 -22.54 -1.83
C ASP A 12 5.98 -21.50 -2.93
N THR A 13 6.44 -22.00 -4.09
CA THR A 13 6.80 -21.24 -5.30
C THR A 13 5.61 -20.43 -5.84
N THR A 14 4.43 -20.58 -5.23
CA THR A 14 3.23 -19.81 -5.50
C THR A 14 3.15 -18.51 -4.68
N ILE A 15 3.80 -18.39 -3.53
CA ILE A 15 3.72 -17.17 -2.68
C ILE A 15 4.39 -15.98 -3.38
N ILE A 16 5.53 -16.20 -4.05
CA ILE A 16 6.25 -15.15 -4.78
C ILE A 16 5.39 -14.61 -5.95
N PRO A 17 4.80 -15.43 -6.84
CA PRO A 17 3.90 -14.93 -7.88
C PRO A 17 2.56 -14.42 -7.33
N ILE A 18 2.03 -14.91 -6.20
CA ILE A 18 0.85 -14.33 -5.56
C ILE A 18 1.14 -12.91 -5.06
N VAL A 19 2.29 -12.71 -4.42
CA VAL A 19 2.77 -11.39 -3.99
C VAL A 19 3.05 -10.51 -5.21
N ASN A 20 3.63 -11.05 -6.29
CA ASN A 20 3.87 -10.31 -7.52
C ASN A 20 2.57 -9.95 -8.27
N TYR A 21 1.57 -10.83 -8.30
CA TYR A 21 0.23 -10.57 -8.83
C TYR A 21 -0.50 -9.52 -8.00
N LEU A 22 -0.37 -9.54 -6.66
CA LEU A 22 -0.88 -8.47 -5.81
C LEU A 22 -0.17 -7.15 -6.14
N LEU A 23 1.16 -7.13 -6.19
CA LEU A 23 1.94 -5.93 -6.54
C LEU A 23 1.60 -5.37 -7.94
N LEU A 24 1.38 -6.24 -8.95
CA LEU A 24 0.95 -5.85 -10.30
C LEU A 24 -0.52 -5.42 -10.36
N PHE A 25 -1.40 -6.02 -9.56
CA PHE A 25 -2.81 -5.64 -9.45
C PHE A 25 -2.96 -4.24 -8.82
N PHE A 26 -2.08 -3.90 -7.88
CA PHE A 26 -1.99 -2.57 -7.27
C PHE A 26 -1.38 -1.50 -8.21
N LEU A 27 -0.80 -1.89 -9.35
CA LEU A 27 -0.28 -0.96 -10.35
C LEU A 27 -1.40 -0.26 -11.15
N ILE A 28 -2.64 -0.77 -11.10
CA ILE A 28 -3.79 -0.26 -11.89
C ILE A 28 -5.01 0.12 -11.01
N VAL A 29 -5.21 -0.48 -9.85
CA VAL A 29 -6.54 -0.52 -9.20
C VAL A 29 -6.54 0.20 -7.86
N GLY A 30 -6.72 1.52 -7.84
CA GLY A 30 -6.99 2.28 -6.61
C GLY A 30 -8.39 2.06 -6.01
N GLY A 31 -9.21 1.17 -6.58
CA GLY A 31 -10.61 0.96 -6.20
C GLY A 31 -10.81 -0.22 -5.24
N ILE A 32 -11.00 -1.42 -5.78
CA ILE A 32 -11.50 -2.59 -5.03
C ILE A 32 -10.44 -3.19 -4.10
N SER A 33 -9.17 -3.26 -4.52
CA SER A 33 -8.08 -3.81 -3.70
C SER A 33 -7.84 -3.00 -2.42
N GLY A 34 -7.93 -1.67 -2.52
CA GLY A 34 -7.86 -0.77 -1.36
C GLY A 34 -9.03 -0.97 -0.40
N VAL A 35 -10.24 -1.19 -0.91
CA VAL A 35 -11.43 -1.50 -0.09
C VAL A 35 -11.27 -2.82 0.67
N ILE A 36 -10.72 -3.84 0.02
CA ILE A 36 -10.41 -5.12 0.70
C ILE A 36 -9.35 -4.89 1.79
N ALA A 37 -8.27 -4.17 1.47
CA ALA A 37 -7.19 -3.89 2.42
C ALA A 37 -7.68 -3.13 3.66
N ILE A 38 -8.49 -2.07 3.48
CA ILE A 38 -9.01 -1.30 4.61
C ILE A 38 -10.00 -2.12 5.45
N THR A 39 -10.80 -2.98 4.80
CA THR A 39 -11.73 -3.89 5.51
C THR A 39 -10.96 -4.86 6.39
N LEU A 40 -9.92 -5.51 5.86
CA LEU A 40 -9.08 -6.43 6.65
C LEU A 40 -8.42 -5.73 7.83
N ILE A 41 -7.96 -4.48 7.65
CA ILE A 41 -7.43 -3.67 8.75
C ILE A 41 -8.47 -3.50 9.86
N TYR A 42 -9.69 -3.08 9.53
CA TYR A 42 -10.73 -2.87 10.55
C TYR A 42 -11.18 -4.16 11.23
N LEU A 43 -11.15 -5.30 10.53
CA LEU A 43 -11.51 -6.61 11.09
C LEU A 43 -10.45 -7.15 12.06
N PHE A 44 -9.15 -7.00 11.75
CA PHE A 44 -8.07 -7.67 12.48
C PHE A 44 -7.22 -6.74 13.36
N GLN A 45 -7.48 -5.43 13.37
CA GLN A 45 -6.66 -4.49 14.15
C GLN A 45 -6.75 -4.67 15.65
N ASP A 46 -7.90 -5.10 16.17
CA ASP A 46 -8.14 -5.15 17.62
C ASP A 46 -7.43 -6.36 18.25
N ASP A 47 -7.40 -7.49 17.53
CA ASP A 47 -6.76 -8.74 17.94
C ASP A 47 -5.24 -8.79 17.66
N ALA A 48 -4.70 -7.78 16.97
CA ALA A 48 -3.31 -7.80 16.56
C ALA A 48 -2.34 -7.40 17.69
N PRO A 49 -1.12 -7.97 17.70
CA PRO A 49 -0.05 -7.51 18.60
C PRO A 49 0.25 -6.02 18.40
N ASP A 50 0.69 -5.34 19.46
CA ASP A 50 0.89 -3.88 19.44
C ASP A 50 1.86 -3.40 18.35
N TRP A 51 2.89 -4.18 18.04
CA TRP A 51 3.81 -3.85 16.95
C TRP A 51 3.12 -3.91 15.58
N LEU A 52 2.13 -4.79 15.38
CA LEU A 52 1.39 -4.92 14.12
C LEU A 52 0.30 -3.85 13.98
N LYS A 53 -0.28 -3.38 15.09
CA LYS A 53 -1.18 -2.22 15.11
C LYS A 53 -0.53 -0.97 14.51
N THR A 54 0.79 -0.80 14.67
CA THR A 54 1.54 0.30 14.04
C THR A 54 1.51 0.22 12.51
N HIS A 55 1.56 -0.98 11.94
CA HIS A 55 1.47 -1.21 10.50
C HIS A 55 0.07 -0.92 9.97
N TYR A 56 -0.96 -1.35 10.68
CA TYR A 56 -2.35 -1.05 10.32
C TYR A 56 -2.66 0.44 10.35
N ALA A 57 -2.15 1.18 11.34
CA ALA A 57 -2.28 2.63 11.40
C ALA A 57 -1.60 3.31 10.20
N PHE A 58 -0.40 2.84 9.83
CA PHE A 58 0.34 3.35 8.68
C PHE A 58 -0.36 3.07 7.35
N GLN A 59 -0.85 1.85 7.14
CA GLN A 59 -1.61 1.45 5.95
C GLN A 59 -2.94 2.21 5.83
N LYS A 60 -3.68 2.35 6.93
CA LYS A 60 -4.92 3.13 7.00
C LYS A 60 -4.69 4.58 6.57
N LYS A 61 -3.62 5.21 7.05
CA LYS A 61 -3.23 6.56 6.62
C LYS A 61 -2.89 6.63 5.14
N THR A 62 -2.10 5.68 4.63
CA THR A 62 -1.75 5.62 3.20
C THR A 62 -2.99 5.47 2.32
N PHE A 63 -3.96 4.64 2.73
CA PHE A 63 -5.22 4.47 2.02
C PHE A 63 -6.04 5.76 1.94
N TRP A 64 -6.27 6.42 3.09
CA TRP A 64 -7.09 7.64 3.11
C TRP A 64 -6.43 8.82 2.40
N VAL A 65 -5.11 8.98 2.50
CA VAL A 65 -4.37 9.99 1.74
C VAL A 65 -4.37 9.64 0.25
N GLY A 66 -4.16 8.36 -0.09
CA GLY A 66 -4.21 7.88 -1.47
C GLY A 66 -5.54 8.17 -2.14
N ILE A 67 -6.66 7.82 -1.50
CA ILE A 67 -8.01 8.15 -2.00
C ILE A 67 -8.24 9.65 -2.07
N GLY A 68 -7.88 10.39 -1.02
CA GLY A 68 -8.06 11.84 -0.96
C GLY A 68 -7.30 12.59 -2.05
N ALA A 69 -6.15 12.07 -2.47
CA ALA A 69 -5.38 12.64 -3.58
C ALA A 69 -5.84 12.10 -4.95
N PHE A 70 -6.17 10.81 -5.05
CA PHE A 70 -6.50 10.16 -6.31
C PHE A 70 -7.86 10.61 -6.87
N VAL A 71 -8.90 10.71 -6.03
CA VAL A 71 -10.25 11.05 -6.49
C VAL A 71 -10.31 12.44 -7.15
N PRO A 72 -9.81 13.53 -6.53
CA PRO A 72 -9.79 14.84 -7.17
C PRO A 72 -8.97 14.87 -8.46
N LEU A 73 -7.89 14.10 -8.52
CA LEU A 73 -6.98 14.03 -9.66
C LEU A 73 -7.65 13.37 -10.87
N VAL A 74 -8.37 12.27 -10.65
CA VAL A 74 -9.18 11.62 -11.70
C VAL A 74 -10.30 12.53 -12.18
N VAL A 75 -11.00 13.22 -11.26
CA VAL A 75 -12.04 14.19 -11.62
C VAL A 75 -11.45 15.31 -12.47
N LEU A 76 -10.29 15.86 -12.07
CA LEU A 76 -9.59 16.89 -12.85
C LEU A 76 -9.27 16.36 -14.26
N LEU A 77 -8.68 15.18 -14.38
CA LEU A 77 -8.30 14.56 -15.67
C LEU A 77 -9.47 14.46 -16.66
N THR A 78 -10.68 14.23 -16.17
CA THR A 78 -11.90 14.15 -17.00
C THR A 78 -12.57 15.50 -17.29
N SER A 79 -12.09 16.58 -16.67
CA SER A 79 -12.68 17.90 -16.79
C SER A 79 -12.31 18.59 -18.12
N PRO A 80 -13.24 19.33 -18.77
CA PRO A 80 -12.95 20.13 -19.96
C PRO A 80 -11.83 21.18 -19.76
N VAL A 81 -11.58 21.56 -18.50
CA VAL A 81 -10.53 22.49 -18.07
C VAL A 81 -9.12 21.96 -18.39
N MET A 82 -8.98 20.65 -18.63
CA MET A 82 -7.71 20.02 -19.01
C MET A 82 -7.23 20.36 -20.44
N SER A 83 -8.01 21.14 -21.20
CA SER A 83 -7.62 21.65 -22.52
C SER A 83 -6.38 22.54 -22.50
N SER A 84 -5.96 23.04 -21.32
CA SER A 84 -4.72 23.79 -21.17
C SER A 84 -3.51 22.87 -20.96
N VAL A 85 -2.52 22.97 -21.84
CA VAL A 85 -1.26 22.18 -21.80
C VAL A 85 -0.53 22.33 -20.45
N VAL A 86 -0.57 23.53 -19.87
CA VAL A 86 0.07 23.83 -18.57
C VAL A 86 -0.59 23.06 -17.43
N LEU A 87 -1.93 23.03 -17.37
CA LEU A 87 -2.65 22.35 -16.30
C LEU A 87 -2.52 20.83 -16.43
N GLY A 88 -2.58 20.29 -17.66
CA GLY A 88 -2.33 18.87 -17.93
C GLY A 88 -0.95 18.43 -17.46
N GLY A 89 0.09 19.24 -17.73
CA GLY A 89 1.46 18.96 -17.26
C GLY A 89 1.57 18.91 -15.73
N ILE A 90 0.96 19.86 -15.02
CA ILE A 90 0.96 19.90 -13.55
C ILE A 90 0.27 18.66 -12.98
N VAL A 91 -0.89 18.28 -13.52
CA VAL A 91 -1.64 17.11 -13.07
C VAL A 91 -0.84 15.84 -13.27
N LEU A 92 -0.15 15.65 -14.40
CA LEU A 92 0.71 14.49 -14.63
C LEU A 92 1.85 14.40 -13.62
N ILE A 93 2.49 15.53 -13.28
CA ILE A 93 3.54 15.58 -12.25
C ILE A 93 2.96 15.18 -10.89
N LEU A 94 1.75 15.64 -10.54
CA LEU A 94 1.08 15.29 -9.29
C LEU A 94 0.72 13.80 -9.24
N VAL A 95 0.22 13.22 -10.33
CA VAL A 95 -0.04 11.76 -10.45
C VAL A 95 1.26 10.99 -10.20
N PHE A 96 2.34 11.41 -10.85
CA PHE A 96 3.63 10.75 -10.73
C PHE A 96 4.22 10.87 -9.31
N ALA A 97 4.12 12.04 -8.69
CA ALA A 97 4.55 12.26 -7.32
C ALA A 97 3.73 11.40 -6.33
N LEU A 98 2.41 11.31 -6.51
CA LEU A 98 1.55 10.45 -5.72
C LEU A 98 1.93 8.97 -5.88
N PHE A 99 2.23 8.54 -7.10
CA PHE A 99 2.71 7.18 -7.37
C PHE A 99 4.01 6.88 -6.63
N LEU A 100 5.03 7.75 -6.73
CA LEU A 100 6.29 7.57 -6.01
C LEU A 100 6.10 7.56 -4.49
N TRP A 101 5.21 8.40 -3.98
CA TRP A 101 4.88 8.45 -2.56
C TRP A 101 4.24 7.13 -2.08
N ILE A 102 3.26 6.59 -2.80
CA ILE A 102 2.63 5.29 -2.49
C ILE A 102 3.68 4.18 -2.50
N VAL A 103 4.51 4.11 -3.55
CA VAL A 103 5.56 3.10 -3.67
C VAL A 103 6.53 3.17 -2.49
N GLY A 104 7.04 4.36 -2.15
CA GLY A 104 7.97 4.55 -1.03
C GLY A 104 7.37 4.08 0.31
N ARG A 105 6.10 4.42 0.56
CA ARG A 105 5.36 3.98 1.76
C ARG A 105 5.19 2.46 1.80
N CYS A 106 4.83 1.84 0.68
CA CYS A 106 4.71 0.38 0.57
C CYS A 106 6.05 -0.33 0.82
N THR A 107 7.14 0.16 0.22
CA THR A 107 8.48 -0.40 0.41
C THR A 107 8.94 -0.29 1.85
N MET A 108 8.74 0.85 2.52
CA MET A 108 9.10 1.00 3.94
C MET A 108 8.26 0.12 4.87
N GLY A 109 6.94 0.06 4.63
CA GLY A 109 6.05 -0.82 5.38
C GLY A 109 6.48 -2.29 5.25
N PHE A 110 6.73 -2.72 4.00
CA PHE A 110 7.20 -4.07 3.71
C PHE A 110 8.54 -4.37 4.40
N ASN A 111 9.51 -3.46 4.30
CA ASN A 111 10.82 -3.62 4.94
C ASN A 111 10.70 -3.81 6.47
N HIS A 112 9.83 -3.04 7.13
CA HIS A 112 9.62 -3.16 8.57
C HIS A 112 8.91 -4.45 8.96
N VAL A 113 7.86 -4.86 8.23
CA VAL A 113 7.19 -6.15 8.46
C VAL A 113 8.16 -7.31 8.26
N PHE A 114 8.96 -7.28 7.19
CA PHE A 114 9.93 -8.33 6.87
C PHE A 114 10.96 -8.52 7.99
N HIS A 115 11.43 -7.42 8.58
CA HIS A 115 12.34 -7.43 9.73
C HIS A 115 11.64 -7.60 11.09
N LYS A 116 10.32 -7.82 11.12
CA LYS A 116 9.50 -7.92 12.35
C LYS A 116 9.66 -6.71 13.28
N ARG A 117 9.76 -5.51 12.70
CA ARG A 117 9.91 -4.25 13.43
C ARG A 117 8.60 -3.47 13.38
N PRO A 118 8.24 -2.73 14.45
CA PRO A 118 7.12 -1.79 14.41
C PRO A 118 7.46 -0.60 13.49
N ILE A 119 6.42 0.08 12.98
CA ILE A 119 6.59 1.36 12.30
C ILE A 119 6.88 2.44 13.35
N PRO A 120 8.02 3.16 13.28
CA PRO A 120 8.42 4.12 14.30
C PRO A 120 7.49 5.35 14.36
N ASN A 121 6.96 5.82 13.23
CA ASN A 121 6.00 6.92 13.19
C ASN A 121 4.79 6.60 12.29
N PRO A 122 3.79 5.85 12.80
CA PRO A 122 2.65 5.38 12.01
C PRO A 122 1.75 6.49 11.48
N LYS A 123 1.78 7.66 12.14
CA LYS A 123 0.97 8.83 11.80
C LYS A 123 1.70 9.79 10.86
N SER A 124 2.97 9.53 10.54
CA SER A 124 3.75 10.33 9.60
C SER A 124 3.11 10.33 8.23
N TRP A 125 3.19 11.47 7.56
CA TRP A 125 2.85 11.63 6.14
C TRP A 125 4.05 11.34 5.22
N LEU A 126 5.25 11.38 5.77
CA LEU A 126 6.49 11.08 5.05
C LEU A 126 6.82 9.58 5.14
N VAL A 127 7.67 9.15 4.21
CA VAL A 127 8.26 7.81 4.14
C VAL A 127 9.12 7.53 5.37
#